data_AF-A0A6I0D518-F1
#
_entry.id   AF-A0A6I0D518-F1
#
_cell.length_a   1.000
_cell.length_b   1.000
_cell.length_c   1.000
_cell.angle_alpha   90.00
_cell.angle_beta   90.00
_cell.angle_gamma   90.00
#
_symmetry.space_group_name_H-M   'P 1'
#
loop_
_entity.id
_entity.type
_entity.pdbx_description
1 polymer ?
#
loop_
_entity_poly.entity_id
_entity_poly.type
_entity_poly.pdbx_seq_one_letter_code
_entity_poly.pdbx_strand_id
1 'polypeptide(L)'
;MAYVTAEIRASKVYHGYGEDRKAVIDNLDAGGFVTKLIKVSRILSVTEDYIFIECPHNTVQTWEYKGALEDFRLKLRQAGVAAE
;
A
#
# COMPACT_ATOMS: atom_id res chain seq x y z
N MET A 1 -3.38 12.27 13.72
CA MET A 1 -3.51 11.46 12.48
C MET A 1 -2.15 11.45 11.79
N ALA A 2 -1.56 10.27 11.59
CA ALA A 2 -0.21 10.12 11.04
C ALA A 2 -0.23 9.96 9.51
N TYR A 3 0.77 10.55 8.84
CA TYR A 3 0.99 10.45 7.40
C TYR A 3 2.46 10.14 7.11
N VAL A 4 2.72 9.42 6.01
CA VAL A 4 4.07 9.14 5.50
C VAL A 4 4.13 9.39 4.00
N THR A 5 5.30 9.74 3.49
CA THR A 5 5.53 9.90 2.05
C THR A 5 6.35 8.74 1.50
N ALA A 6 5.96 8.25 0.33
CA ALA A 6 6.68 7.23 -0.42
C ALA A 6 6.54 7.45 -1.92
N GLU A 7 7.59 7.13 -2.67
CA GLU A 7 7.48 6.94 -4.11
C GLU A 7 6.89 5.56 -4.36
N ILE A 8 5.72 5.51 -4.98
CA ILE A 8 4.96 4.29 -5.17
C ILE A 8 4.56 4.10 -6.64
N ARG A 9 4.33 2.85 -7.03
CA ARG A 9 3.65 2.46 -8.27
C ARG A 9 2.51 1.53 -7.92
N ALA A 10 1.29 1.88 -8.31
CA ALA A 10 0.14 1.01 -8.06
C ALA A 10 0.21 -0.23 -8.96
N SER A 11 0.03 -1.41 -8.37
CA SER A 11 0.21 -2.70 -9.05
C SER A 11 -1.13 -3.40 -9.27
N LYS A 12 -1.93 -3.60 -8.21
CA LYS A 12 -3.20 -4.34 -8.29
C LYS A 12 -4.29 -3.70 -7.46
N VAL A 13 -5.53 -3.93 -7.87
CA VAL A 13 -6.75 -3.66 -7.09
C VAL A 13 -7.45 -4.99 -6.81
N TYR A 14 -7.79 -5.24 -5.55
CA TYR A 14 -8.51 -6.41 -5.08
C TYR A 14 -9.93 -6.00 -4.69
N HIS A 15 -10.92 -6.68 -5.26
CA HIS A 15 -12.36 -6.42 -5.03
C HIS A 15 -13.03 -7.49 -4.15
N GLY A 16 -12.27 -8.47 -3.65
CA GLY A 16 -12.78 -9.62 -2.91
C GLY A 16 -12.85 -10.88 -3.77
N TYR A 17 -13.80 -11.76 -3.48
CA TYR A 17 -13.98 -13.04 -4.17
C TYR A 17 -15.29 -13.08 -4.95
N GLY A 18 -15.26 -13.63 -6.16
CA GLY A 18 -16.45 -13.90 -6.97
C GLY A 18 -17.21 -15.14 -6.52
N GLU A 19 -18.30 -15.46 -7.21
CA GLU A 19 -19.19 -16.60 -6.88
C GLU A 19 -18.47 -17.95 -6.91
N ASP A 20 -17.41 -18.09 -7.72
CA ASP A 20 -16.59 -19.30 -7.83
C ASP A 20 -15.42 -19.36 -6.82
N ARG A 21 -15.42 -18.46 -5.82
CA ARG A 21 -14.35 -18.27 -4.83
C ARG A 21 -12.99 -17.88 -5.43
N LYS A 22 -12.95 -17.36 -6.65
CA LYS A 22 -11.73 -16.75 -7.19
C LYS A 22 -11.65 -15.28 -6.82
N ALA A 23 -10.44 -14.80 -6.54
CA ALA A 23 -10.22 -13.39 -6.27
C ALA A 23 -10.50 -12.56 -7.53
N VAL A 24 -11.27 -11.50 -7.38
CA VAL A 24 -11.52 -10.50 -8.43
C VAL A 24 -10.43 -9.44 -8.31
N ILE A 25 -9.51 -9.43 -9.28
CA ILE A 25 -8.29 -8.61 -9.25
C ILE A 25 -8.14 -7.87 -10.59
N ASP A 26 -7.99 -6.56 -10.52
CA ASP A 26 -7.54 -5.75 -11.65
C ASP A 26 -6.03 -5.52 -11.54
N ASN A 27 -5.31 -5.83 -12.62
CA ASN A 27 -3.93 -5.42 -12.75
C ASN A 27 -3.92 -3.99 -13.31
N LEU A 28 -3.24 -3.09 -12.63
CA LEU A 28 -3.07 -1.72 -13.10
C LEU A 28 -1.89 -1.69 -14.06
N ASP A 29 -2.03 -0.97 -15.17
CA ASP A 29 -0.90 -0.71 -16.06
C ASP A 29 0.23 -0.04 -15.26
N ALA A 30 1.45 -0.54 -15.47
CA ALA A 30 2.64 -0.09 -14.76
C ALA A 30 3.01 1.34 -15.19
N GLY A 31 2.29 2.32 -14.67
CA GLY A 31 2.71 3.72 -14.70
C GLY A 31 4.05 3.91 -13.99
N GLY A 32 4.69 5.06 -14.19
CA GLY A 32 5.90 5.40 -13.45
C GLY A 32 5.66 5.50 -11.93
N PHE A 33 6.75 5.48 -11.17
CA PHE A 33 6.68 5.80 -9.74
C PHE A 33 6.21 7.25 -9.55
N VAL A 34 5.31 7.46 -8.60
CA VAL A 34 4.79 8.77 -8.20
C VAL A 34 5.00 8.98 -6.71
N THR A 35 5.25 10.22 -6.30
CA THR A 35 5.29 10.55 -4.86
C THR A 35 3.87 10.61 -4.31
N LYS A 36 3.61 9.89 -3.21
CA LYS A 36 2.31 9.86 -2.56
C LYS A 36 2.42 10.20 -1.08
N LEU A 37 1.49 11.02 -0.61
CA LEU A 37 1.23 11.23 0.82
C LEU A 37 0.18 10.21 1.27
N ILE A 38 0.56 9.33 2.20
CA ILE A 38 -0.21 8.15 2.60
C ILE A 38 -0.67 8.34 4.03
N LYS A 39 -1.99 8.23 4.26
CA LYS A 39 -2.56 8.20 5.60
C LYS A 39 -2.27 6.84 6.23
N VAL A 40 -1.51 6.82 7.33
CA VAL A 40 -0.99 5.57 7.91
C VAL A 40 -2.12 4.63 8.33
N SER A 41 -3.24 5.15 8.82
CA SER A 41 -4.39 4.34 9.25
C SER A 41 -5.08 3.54 8.12
N ARG A 42 -4.66 3.69 6.87
CA ARG A 42 -5.17 2.90 5.73
C ARG A 42 -4.22 1.77 5.34
N ILE A 43 -2.97 1.82 5.84
CA ILE A 43 -1.97 0.80 5.55
C ILE A 43 -2.35 -0.44 6.35
N LEU A 44 -2.54 -1.55 5.66
CA LEU A 44 -2.83 -2.86 6.25
C LEU A 44 -1.55 -3.58 6.63
N SER A 45 -0.58 -3.57 5.73
CA SER A 45 0.74 -4.16 5.92
C SER A 45 1.75 -3.58 4.93
N VAL A 46 3.03 -3.76 5.22
CA VAL A 46 4.14 -3.40 4.33
C VAL A 46 5.12 -4.57 4.30
N THR A 47 5.55 -4.96 3.12
CA THR A 47 6.61 -5.95 2.88
C THR A 47 7.84 -5.25 2.30
N GLU A 48 8.87 -6.01 1.94
CA GLU A 48 10.06 -5.53 1.25
C GLU A 48 9.71 -4.78 -0.03
N ASP A 49 8.75 -5.29 -0.80
CA ASP A 49 8.42 -4.74 -2.12
C ASP A 49 7.10 -3.96 -2.15
N TYR A 50 6.15 -4.25 -1.25
CA TYR A 50 4.77 -3.77 -1.38
C TYR A 50 4.21 -3.10 -0.14
N ILE A 51 3.36 -2.09 -0.37
CA ILE A 51 2.41 -1.56 0.61
C ILE A 51 1.02 -2.13 0.27
N PHE A 52 0.38 -2.76 1.25
CA PHE A 52 -1.03 -3.15 1.18
C PHE A 52 -1.88 -2.09 1.85
N ILE A 53 -2.90 -1.61 1.17
CA ILE A 53 -3.65 -0.42 1.61
C ILE A 53 -5.13 -0.51 1.26
N GLU A 54 -5.97 -0.13 2.22
CA GLU A 54 -7.40 0.01 2.03
C GLU A 54 -7.73 1.22 1.16
N CYS A 55 -8.53 0.96 0.12
CA CYS A 55 -9.06 1.94 -0.81
C CYS A 55 -10.58 2.13 -0.62
N PRO A 56 -11.18 3.21 -1.15
CA PRO A 56 -12.62 3.39 -1.08
C PRO A 56 -13.37 2.20 -1.71
N HIS A 57 -14.67 2.09 -1.40
CA HIS A 57 -15.54 1.07 -1.97
C HIS A 57 -15.11 -0.38 -1.65
N ASN A 58 -14.56 -0.61 -0.45
CA ASN A 58 -14.15 -1.94 0.04
C ASN A 58 -13.10 -2.64 -0.84
N THR A 59 -12.21 -1.86 -1.45
CA THR A 59 -11.11 -2.40 -2.25
C THR A 59 -9.81 -2.36 -1.47
N VAL A 60 -8.89 -3.26 -1.79
CA VAL A 60 -7.50 -3.21 -1.32
C VAL A 60 -6.59 -3.01 -2.52
N GLN A 61 -5.51 -2.27 -2.37
CA GLN A 61 -4.48 -2.16 -3.40
C GLN A 61 -3.12 -2.61 -2.90
N THR A 62 -2.31 -3.10 -3.83
CA THR A 62 -0.87 -3.27 -3.64
C THR A 62 -0.12 -2.20 -4.41
N TRP A 63 0.79 -1.51 -3.73
CA TRP A 63 1.69 -0.54 -4.35
C TRP A 63 3.12 -0.99 -4.16
N GLU A 64 3.88 -1.08 -5.24
CA GLU A 64 5.34 -1.16 -5.14
C GLU A 64 5.87 0.17 -4.60
N TYR A 65 6.92 0.15 -3.80
CA TYR A 65 7.57 1.37 -3.33
C TYR A 65 9.08 1.31 -3.47
N LYS A 66 9.71 2.48 -3.56
CA LYS A 66 11.18 2.57 -3.54
C LYS A 66 11.71 2.67 -2.11
N GLY A 67 12.76 1.90 -1.85
CA GLY A 67 13.49 1.89 -0.58
C GLY A 67 13.45 0.52 0.08
N ALA A 68 14.03 0.39 1.27
CA ALA A 68 13.94 -0.82 2.07
C ALA A 68 12.79 -0.74 3.07
N LEU A 69 12.34 -1.91 3.55
CA LEU A 69 11.34 -2.01 4.61
C LEU A 69 11.76 -1.25 5.88
N GLU A 70 13.05 -1.31 6.24
CA GLU A 70 13.59 -0.59 7.40
C GLU A 70 13.49 0.93 7.28
N ASP A 71 13.66 1.48 6.07
CA ASP A 71 13.46 2.92 5.81
C ASP A 71 11.98 3.28 6.00
N PHE A 72 11.08 2.43 5.54
CA PHE A 72 9.64 2.63 5.72
C PHE A 72 9.24 2.54 7.19
N ARG A 73 9.78 1.57 7.95
CA ARG A 73 9.59 1.47 9.41
C ARG A 73 10.07 2.73 10.12
N LEU A 74 11.22 3.28 9.72
CA LEU A 74 11.71 4.54 10.28
C LEU A 74 10.73 5.69 10.02
N LYS A 75 10.19 5.81 8.80
CA LYS A 75 9.16 6.81 8.48
C LYS A 75 7.91 6.67 9.35
N LEU A 76 7.45 5.44 9.59
CA LEU A 76 6.31 5.17 10.47
C LEU A 76 6.59 5.59 11.92
N ARG A 77 7.76 5.26 12.46
CA ARG A 77 8.18 5.68 13.80
C ARG A 77 8.27 7.20 13.93
N GLN A 78 8.83 7.88 12.93
CA GLN A 78 8.88 9.34 12.87
C GLN A 78 7.48 9.97 12.80
N ALA A 79 6.52 9.29 12.19
CA ALA A 79 5.11 9.69 12.17
C ALA A 79 4.35 9.35 13.48
N GLY A 80 5.04 8.82 14.50
CA GLY A 80 4.47 8.48 15.79
C GLY A 80 3.74 7.13 15.82
N VAL A 81 4.02 6.24 14.86
CA VAL A 81 3.45 4.88 14.80
C VAL A 81 4.48 3.87 15.27
N ALA A 82 4.13 3.06 16.27
CA ALA A 82 4.96 1.93 16.70
C ALA A 82 5.03 0.91 15.56
N ALA A 83 6.23 0.76 14.99
CA ALA A 83 6.56 -0.21 13.96
C ALA A 83 7.82 -0.95 14.44
N GLU A 84 7.57 -2.04 15.19
CA GLU A 84 8.58 -2.99 15.70
C GLU A 84 9.18 -3.84 14.56
#